data_AF-A0A6A6CLS8-F1
#
_entry.id   AF-A0A6A6CLS8-F1
#
_cell.length_a   1.000
_cell.length_b   1.000
_cell.length_c   1.000
_cell.angle_alpha   90.00
_cell.angle_beta   90.00
_cell.angle_gamma   90.00
#
_symmetry.space_group_name_H-M   'P 1'
#
loop_
_entity.id
_entity.type
_entity.pdbx_description
1 polymer ?
#
loop_
_entity_poly.entity_id
_entity_poly.type
_entity_poly.pdbx_seq_one_letter_code
_entity_poly.pdbx_strand_id
1 'polypeptide(L)'
;MAAESETNSLTMKLLALANYCEGPKAQEIKNVIAQLPMAAYKERTSADSEIARLRQENSNLKQRLFLEALAVHQPSRPSTPRSSWKERESARTAPSTNSSVTSRHDSSYGSFYPPPPPLPKELFPETWQPQAKRMKTEAPSPTRKRPRPICTGCFQVAGACDGRSVCSVCRTRGYRCEYNECWDGNYCADMKCTRLHPEQWSGNEEPRRVVKGKGRSS
;
A
#
# COMPACT_ATOMS: atom_id res chain seq x y z
N MET A 1 -15.57 -8.67 -0.79
CA MET A 1 -14.46 -8.25 0.08
C MET A 1 -14.87 -7.89 1.52
N ALA A 2 -15.85 -7.00 1.79
CA ALA A 2 -16.23 -6.70 3.18
C ALA A 2 -16.92 -7.89 3.91
N ALA A 3 -17.93 -8.50 3.28
CA ALA A 3 -18.68 -9.64 3.83
C ALA A 3 -17.82 -10.89 4.12
N GLU A 4 -16.70 -11.05 3.40
CA GLU A 4 -15.79 -12.19 3.53
C GLU A 4 -14.80 -12.03 4.70
N SER A 5 -14.61 -10.79 5.19
CA SER A 5 -13.81 -10.53 6.39
C SER A 5 -14.60 -10.84 7.66
N GLU A 6 -15.92 -10.62 7.63
CA GLU A 6 -16.83 -10.88 8.74
C GLU A 6 -17.03 -12.37 8.99
N THR A 7 -17.12 -13.19 7.94
CA THR A 7 -17.22 -14.65 8.05
C THR A 7 -15.97 -15.26 8.70
N ASN A 8 -14.77 -14.78 8.35
CA ASN A 8 -13.53 -15.23 8.98
C ASN A 8 -13.45 -14.86 10.47
N SER A 9 -13.86 -13.63 10.82
CA SER A 9 -13.90 -13.21 12.22
C SER A 9 -14.88 -14.07 13.03
N LEU A 10 -16.03 -14.42 12.43
CA LEU A 10 -17.05 -15.25 13.05
C LEU A 10 -16.56 -16.69 13.28
N THR A 11 -15.95 -17.34 12.28
CA THR A 11 -15.44 -18.71 12.41
C THR A 11 -14.37 -18.82 13.50
N MET A 12 -13.44 -17.86 13.56
CA MET A 12 -12.41 -17.82 14.61
C MET A 12 -13.00 -17.62 16.00
N LYS A 13 -14.02 -16.75 16.13
CA LYS A 13 -14.75 -16.57 17.40
C LYS A 13 -15.49 -17.84 17.82
N LEU A 14 -16.12 -18.55 16.88
CA LEU A 14 -16.83 -19.80 17.16
C LEU A 14 -15.86 -20.93 17.56
N LEU A 15 -14.69 -21.04 16.91
CA LEU A 15 -13.64 -21.99 17.31
C LEU A 15 -13.10 -21.69 18.71
N ALA A 16 -12.87 -20.41 19.04
CA ALA A 16 -12.46 -20.02 20.38
C ALA A 16 -13.55 -20.35 21.42
N LEU A 17 -14.83 -20.09 21.10
CA LEU A 17 -15.96 -20.40 21.98
C LEU A 17 -16.10 -21.92 22.21
N ALA A 18 -15.89 -22.73 21.17
CA ALA A 18 -15.94 -24.19 21.25
C ALA A 18 -14.86 -24.78 22.17
N ASN A 19 -13.72 -24.09 22.34
CA ASN A 19 -12.66 -24.51 23.26
C ASN A 19 -12.95 -24.13 24.71
N TYR A 20 -13.83 -23.15 24.95
CA TYR A 20 -14.24 -22.71 26.29
C TYR A 20 -15.52 -23.40 26.78
N CYS A 21 -16.38 -23.85 25.88
CA CYS A 21 -17.57 -24.61 26.22
C CYS A 21 -17.23 -26.10 26.30
N GLU A 22 -17.70 -26.78 27.35
CA GLU A 22 -17.65 -28.23 27.47
C GLU A 22 -19.04 -28.86 27.26
N GLY A 23 -19.08 -30.15 26.95
CA GLY A 23 -20.31 -30.93 26.84
C GLY A 23 -21.14 -30.64 25.57
N PRO A 24 -22.48 -30.79 25.62
CA PRO A 24 -23.34 -30.81 24.43
C PRO A 24 -23.32 -29.49 23.64
N LYS A 25 -23.13 -28.35 24.32
CA LYS A 25 -23.01 -27.04 23.66
C LYS A 25 -21.76 -26.92 22.80
N ALA A 26 -20.65 -27.52 23.22
CA ALA A 26 -19.42 -27.57 22.42
C ALA A 26 -19.65 -28.33 21.10
N GLN A 27 -20.48 -29.39 21.16
CA GLN A 27 -20.82 -30.21 20.00
C GLN A 27 -21.73 -29.48 19.02
N GLU A 28 -22.72 -28.71 19.51
CA GLU A 28 -23.54 -27.84 18.66
C GLU A 28 -22.71 -26.78 17.93
N ILE A 29 -21.77 -26.11 18.64
CA ILE A 29 -20.88 -25.13 18.02
C ILE A 29 -20.02 -25.78 16.94
N LYS A 30 -19.49 -26.98 17.19
CA LYS A 30 -18.71 -27.76 16.20
C LYS A 30 -19.56 -28.13 14.97
N ASN A 31 -20.83 -28.48 15.16
CA ASN A 31 -21.74 -28.79 14.05
C ASN A 31 -22.03 -27.54 13.19
N VAL A 32 -22.22 -26.37 13.83
CA VAL A 32 -22.39 -25.10 13.12
C VAL A 32 -21.13 -24.75 12.33
N ILE A 33 -19.93 -24.94 12.90
CA ILE A 33 -18.65 -24.74 12.20
C ILE A 33 -18.53 -25.70 11.01
N ALA A 34 -18.95 -26.96 11.15
CA ALA A 34 -18.89 -27.95 10.08
C ALA A 34 -19.83 -27.65 8.90
N GLN A 35 -20.93 -26.93 9.14
CA GLN A 35 -21.85 -26.47 8.10
C GLN A 35 -21.37 -25.19 7.40
N LEU A 36 -20.38 -24.48 7.95
CA LEU A 36 -19.74 -23.38 7.24
C LEU A 36 -18.95 -23.93 6.03
N PRO A 37 -18.97 -23.26 4.87
CA PRO A 37 -18.35 -23.77 3.65
C PRO A 37 -16.83 -23.90 3.79
N MET A 38 -16.37 -25.08 4.23
CA MET A 38 -14.97 -25.43 4.41
C MET A 38 -14.17 -25.40 3.10
N ALA A 39 -14.83 -25.60 1.96
CA ALA A 39 -14.24 -25.46 0.62
C ALA A 39 -13.74 -24.03 0.39
N ALA A 40 -14.53 -23.02 0.76
CA ALA A 40 -14.13 -21.62 0.65
C ALA A 40 -12.96 -21.27 1.57
N TYR A 41 -12.81 -21.96 2.71
CA TYR A 41 -11.68 -21.77 3.62
C TYR A 41 -10.37 -22.31 3.04
N LYS A 42 -10.38 -23.54 2.51
CA LYS A 42 -9.18 -24.17 1.91
C LYS A 42 -8.69 -23.39 0.68
N GLU A 43 -9.61 -23.04 -0.21
CA GLU A 43 -9.29 -22.22 -1.39
C GLU A 43 -8.73 -20.86 -0.99
N ARG A 44 -9.25 -20.25 0.08
CA ARG A 44 -8.72 -18.99 0.62
C ARG A 44 -7.32 -19.11 1.20
N THR A 45 -7.05 -20.13 2.02
CA THR A 45 -5.68 -20.34 2.54
C THR A 45 -4.67 -20.58 1.41
N SER A 46 -5.11 -21.23 0.33
CA SER A 46 -4.30 -21.40 -0.88
C SER A 46 -4.12 -20.09 -1.65
N ALA A 47 -5.14 -19.24 -1.72
CA ALA A 47 -5.05 -17.94 -2.38
C ALA A 47 -4.16 -16.96 -1.59
N ASP A 48 -4.26 -16.96 -0.26
CA ASP A 48 -3.45 -16.10 0.60
C ASP A 48 -1.96 -16.49 0.57
N SER A 49 -1.65 -17.79 0.55
CA SER A 49 -0.26 -18.27 0.39
C SER A 49 0.30 -17.93 -0.99
N GLU A 50 -0.52 -18.02 -2.05
CA GLU A 50 -0.11 -17.64 -3.40
C GLU A 50 0.12 -16.13 -3.52
N ILE A 51 -0.74 -15.29 -2.92
CA ILE A 51 -0.53 -13.84 -2.87
C ILE A 51 0.77 -13.50 -2.11
N ALA A 52 1.07 -14.18 -1.01
CA ALA A 52 2.30 -13.98 -0.26
C ALA A 52 3.53 -14.36 -1.11
N ARG A 53 3.49 -15.49 -1.82
CA ARG A 53 4.51 -15.93 -2.76
C ARG A 53 4.75 -14.89 -3.86
N LEU A 54 3.69 -14.41 -4.50
CA LEU A 54 3.76 -13.39 -5.57
C LEU A 54 4.34 -12.06 -5.07
N ARG A 55 4.02 -11.63 -3.84
CA ARG A 55 4.61 -10.43 -3.24
C ARG A 55 6.11 -10.57 -3.02
N GLN A 56 6.56 -11.74 -2.57
CA GLN A 56 7.97 -12.02 -2.39
C GLN A 56 8.72 -12.04 -3.74
N GLU A 57 8.16 -12.69 -4.76
CA GLU A 57 8.73 -12.67 -6.11
C GLU A 57 8.83 -11.26 -6.69
N ASN A 58 7.78 -10.45 -6.51
CA ASN A 58 7.78 -9.06 -6.97
C ASN A 58 8.85 -8.22 -6.27
N SER A 59 9.05 -8.43 -4.96
CA SER A 59 10.14 -7.82 -4.20
C SER A 59 11.52 -8.22 -4.73
N ASN A 60 11.72 -9.51 -5.02
CA ASN A 60 12.97 -10.02 -5.58
C ASN A 60 13.25 -9.46 -6.98
N LEU A 61 12.22 -9.36 -7.83
CA LEU A 61 12.34 -8.76 -9.16
C LEU A 61 12.71 -7.28 -9.07
N LYS A 62 12.10 -6.53 -8.14
CA LYS A 62 12.46 -5.13 -7.89
C LYS A 62 13.92 -4.98 -7.47
N GLN A 63 14.42 -5.85 -6.59
CA GLN A 63 15.83 -5.86 -6.19
C GLN A 63 16.76 -6.18 -7.37
N ARG A 64 16.41 -7.16 -8.21
CA ARG A 64 17.20 -7.50 -9.40
C ARG A 64 17.28 -6.34 -10.39
N LEU A 65 16.14 -5.72 -10.71
CA LEU A 65 16.08 -4.56 -11.62
C LEU A 65 16.88 -3.38 -11.07
N PHE A 66 16.85 -3.18 -9.75
CA PHE A 66 17.66 -2.14 -9.10
C PHE A 66 19.16 -2.41 -9.25
N LEU A 67 19.61 -3.65 -9.02
CA LEU A 67 21.02 -4.02 -9.20
C LEU A 67 21.48 -3.93 -10.66
N GLU A 68 20.62 -4.31 -11.61
CA GLU A 68 20.88 -4.20 -13.04
C GLU A 68 21.00 -2.73 -13.48
N ALA A 69 20.11 -1.86 -12.99
CA ALA A 69 20.19 -0.43 -13.25
C ALA A 69 21.52 0.18 -12.75
N LEU A 70 22.03 -0.27 -11.59
CA LEU A 70 23.34 0.14 -11.09
C LEU A 70 24.50 -0.37 -11.97
N ALA A 71 24.39 -1.56 -12.54
CA ALA A 71 25.41 -2.13 -13.43
C ALA A 71 25.49 -1.38 -14.77
N VAL A 72 24.35 -0.97 -15.33
CA VAL A 72 24.27 -0.22 -16.61
C VAL A 72 24.85 1.19 -16.50
N HIS A 73 24.88 1.77 -15.30
CA HIS A 73 25.44 3.10 -15.05
C HIS A 73 26.93 3.11 -14.68
N GLN A 74 27.67 2.00 -14.87
CA GLN A 74 29.12 2.13 -14.91
C GLN A 74 29.53 2.81 -16.22
N PRO A 75 30.02 4.07 -16.18
CA PRO A 75 30.53 4.70 -17.38
C PRO A 75 31.65 3.82 -17.91
N SER A 76 31.52 3.41 -19.16
CA SER A 76 32.52 2.63 -19.87
C SER A 76 33.86 3.36 -19.67
N ARG A 77 34.76 2.78 -18.85
CA ARG A 77 36.09 3.36 -18.66
C ARG A 77 36.66 3.61 -20.05
N PRO A 78 37.08 4.84 -20.37
CA PRO A 78 37.72 5.10 -21.65
C PRO A 78 38.89 4.13 -21.76
N SER A 79 38.85 3.29 -22.78
CA SER A 79 39.89 2.35 -23.14
C SER A 79 41.13 3.13 -23.50
N THR A 80 41.96 3.44 -22.50
CA THR A 80 43.31 3.95 -22.75
C THR A 80 44.09 2.90 -23.53
N PRO A 81 44.77 3.27 -24.63
CA PRO A 81 45.56 2.33 -25.41
C PRO A 81 46.64 1.70 -24.54
N ARG A 82 46.63 0.38 -24.51
CA ARG A 82 47.56 -0.48 -23.78
C ARG A 82 48.94 -0.39 -24.44
N SER A 83 49.80 0.48 -23.92
CA SER A 83 51.24 0.42 -24.21
C SER A 83 51.83 -0.81 -23.51
N SER A 84 52.23 -1.77 -24.33
CA SER A 84 53.11 -2.90 -24.03
C SER A 84 54.26 -2.53 -23.09
N TRP A 85 54.24 -3.02 -21.85
CA TRP A 85 55.47 -3.27 -21.09
C TRP A 85 55.41 -4.66 -20.45
N LYS A 86 56.42 -5.42 -20.87
CA LYS A 86 56.82 -6.77 -20.51
C LYS A 86 56.83 -7.06 -19.00
N GLU A 87 56.24 -8.21 -18.66
CA GLU A 87 57.01 -9.37 -18.15
C GLU A 87 57.84 -9.14 -16.88
N ARG A 88 57.31 -9.58 -15.73
CA ARG A 88 58.12 -10.35 -14.77
C ARG A 88 57.25 -11.22 -13.87
N GLU A 89 57.20 -12.49 -14.25
CA GLU A 89 56.98 -13.64 -13.38
C GLU A 89 57.88 -13.60 -12.14
N SER A 90 57.32 -13.94 -10.98
CA SER A 90 57.99 -14.82 -10.02
C SER A 90 57.01 -15.36 -8.99
N ALA A 91 56.87 -16.68 -9.07
CA ALA A 91 56.25 -17.59 -8.15
C ALA A 91 56.51 -17.31 -6.66
N ARG A 92 55.50 -17.61 -5.83
CA ARG A 92 55.72 -18.43 -4.64
C ARG A 92 54.46 -19.14 -4.19
N THR A 93 54.71 -20.32 -3.67
CA THR A 93 53.85 -21.50 -3.59
C THR A 93 53.55 -21.81 -2.12
N ALA A 94 52.28 -22.12 -1.81
CA ALA A 94 51.79 -23.02 -0.75
C ALA A 94 52.02 -22.66 0.76
N PRO A 95 51.54 -23.48 1.74
CA PRO A 95 50.15 -23.89 2.03
C PRO A 95 49.78 -23.78 3.54
N SER A 96 48.59 -24.31 3.93
CA SER A 96 48.18 -24.73 5.30
C SER A 96 47.78 -23.61 6.27
N THR A 97 46.85 -23.74 7.24
CA THR A 97 46.23 -24.87 7.96
C THR A 97 44.90 -24.43 8.57
N ASN A 98 44.02 -25.40 8.81
CA ASN A 98 42.83 -25.35 9.68
C ASN A 98 43.03 -24.53 10.96
N SER A 99 41.98 -23.80 11.37
CA SER A 99 41.76 -23.45 12.78
C SER A 99 40.27 -23.32 13.08
N SER A 100 39.91 -24.00 14.16
CA SER A 100 38.58 -24.28 14.68
C SER A 100 37.87 -23.05 15.24
N VAL A 101 36.54 -23.11 15.16
CA VAL A 101 35.55 -22.79 16.21
C VAL A 101 36.08 -21.97 17.41
N THR A 102 35.55 -20.77 17.61
CA THR A 102 34.74 -20.48 18.81
C THR A 102 33.78 -19.31 18.54
N SER A 103 32.51 -19.59 18.83
CA SER A 103 31.40 -18.66 18.86
C SER A 103 31.46 -17.84 20.15
N ARG A 104 31.54 -16.51 20.04
CA ARG A 104 31.13 -15.54 21.06
C ARG A 104 30.66 -14.26 20.35
N HIS A 105 29.35 -14.17 20.12
CA HIS A 105 28.70 -12.91 19.76
C HIS A 105 28.32 -12.17 21.05
N ASP A 106 29.23 -11.33 21.52
CA ASP A 106 28.91 -10.16 22.33
C ASP A 106 29.65 -8.99 21.67
N SER A 107 28.93 -8.17 20.92
CA SER A 107 29.47 -6.96 20.29
C SER A 107 28.36 -5.95 20.07
N SER A 108 28.09 -5.24 21.16
CA SER A 108 27.64 -3.85 21.12
C SER A 108 28.75 -3.00 20.51
N TYR A 109 28.90 -3.05 19.19
CA TYR A 109 29.72 -2.10 18.44
C TYR A 109 28.84 -0.92 18.10
N GLY A 110 28.99 0.14 18.89
CA GLY A 110 28.57 1.49 18.53
C GLY A 110 29.11 1.79 17.13
N SER A 111 28.18 1.95 16.21
CA SER A 111 28.39 2.24 14.80
C SER A 111 28.94 3.66 14.65
N PHE A 112 30.23 3.86 14.97
CA PHE A 112 30.99 5.06 14.65
C PHE A 112 31.42 5.01 13.17
N TYR A 113 30.46 4.90 12.26
CA TYR A 113 30.74 5.28 10.87
C TYR A 113 30.60 6.80 10.79
N PRO A 114 31.65 7.54 10.42
CA PRO A 114 31.48 8.93 10.06
C PRO A 114 30.47 9.02 8.91
N PRO A 115 29.57 10.03 8.91
CA PRO A 115 28.61 10.21 7.83
C PRO A 115 29.36 10.26 6.50
N PRO A 116 28.86 9.57 5.45
CA PRO A 116 29.52 9.55 4.16
C PRO A 116 29.67 10.99 3.64
N PRO A 117 30.81 11.31 2.98
CA PRO A 117 31.04 12.64 2.45
C PRO A 117 29.91 13.02 1.47
N PRO A 118 29.46 14.29 1.47
CA PRO A 118 28.41 14.76 0.59
C PRO A 118 28.82 14.51 -0.87
N LEU A 119 27.98 13.76 -1.60
CA LEU A 119 28.22 13.48 -3.00
C LEU A 119 28.29 14.79 -3.82
N PRO A 120 29.23 14.92 -4.76
CA PRO A 120 29.33 16.08 -5.65
C PRO A 120 28.02 16.28 -6.43
N LYS A 121 27.46 17.50 -6.38
CA LYS A 121 26.19 17.88 -7.04
C LYS A 121 26.28 17.95 -8.57
N GLU A 122 27.45 17.73 -9.15
CA GLU A 122 27.80 18.07 -10.54
C GLU A 122 27.58 16.92 -11.55
N LEU A 123 27.13 15.74 -11.13
CA LEU A 123 27.03 14.56 -12.01
C LEU A 123 25.60 14.10 -12.32
N PHE A 124 24.58 14.85 -11.92
CA PHE A 124 23.21 14.60 -12.37
C PHE A 124 22.90 15.51 -13.57
N PRO A 125 22.88 14.98 -14.81
CA PRO A 125 22.38 15.75 -15.93
C PRO A 125 20.96 16.21 -15.62
N GLU A 126 20.74 17.51 -15.72
CA GLU A 126 19.53 18.27 -15.37
C GLU A 126 18.29 17.92 -16.23
N THR A 127 18.32 16.78 -16.91
CA THR A 127 17.28 16.30 -17.84
C THR A 127 16.38 15.23 -17.25
N TRP A 128 16.62 14.76 -16.03
CA TRP A 128 15.76 13.82 -15.31
C TRP A 128 15.23 14.37 -13.98
N GLN A 129 14.91 15.66 -13.91
CA GLN A 129 13.83 16.06 -13.01
C GLN A 129 12.52 15.52 -13.62
N PRO A 130 11.76 14.65 -12.92
CA PRO A 130 10.37 14.49 -13.26
C PRO A 130 9.81 15.91 -13.26
N GLN A 131 9.23 16.34 -14.36
CA GLN A 131 8.47 17.58 -14.40
C GLN A 131 7.24 17.41 -13.49
N ALA A 132 7.45 17.40 -12.17
CA ALA A 132 6.60 18.11 -11.25
C ALA A 132 6.68 19.55 -11.71
N LYS A 133 5.92 19.85 -12.76
CA LYS A 133 5.45 21.18 -13.07
C LYS A 133 5.04 21.72 -11.71
N ARG A 134 5.85 22.60 -11.14
CA ARG A 134 5.38 23.61 -10.20
C ARG A 134 4.36 24.36 -11.02
N MET A 135 3.14 23.82 -11.07
CA MET A 135 1.96 24.55 -11.45
C MET A 135 2.00 25.72 -10.51
N LYS A 136 2.38 26.84 -11.09
CA LYS A 136 2.27 28.17 -10.52
C LYS A 136 0.95 28.16 -9.76
N THR A 137 1.04 28.26 -8.44
CA THR A 137 -0.12 28.34 -7.55
C THR A 137 -0.80 29.67 -7.86
N GLU A 138 -1.42 29.78 -9.02
CA GLU A 138 -2.38 30.81 -9.31
C GLU A 138 -3.48 30.58 -8.30
N ALA A 139 -3.66 31.58 -7.43
CA ALA A 139 -4.71 31.58 -6.44
C ALA A 139 -6.00 31.14 -7.14
N PRO A 140 -6.71 30.12 -6.61
CA PRO A 140 -7.83 29.51 -7.30
C PRO A 140 -8.83 30.60 -7.65
N SER A 141 -9.05 30.80 -8.96
CA SER A 141 -10.08 31.69 -9.46
C SER A 141 -11.40 31.32 -8.77
N PRO A 142 -12.08 32.25 -8.06
CA PRO A 142 -13.21 31.97 -7.17
C PRO A 142 -14.49 31.48 -7.88
N THR A 143 -14.42 31.15 -9.16
CA THR A 143 -15.59 30.82 -10.00
C THR A 143 -15.66 29.35 -10.42
N ARG A 144 -14.65 28.52 -10.16
CA ARG A 144 -14.72 27.09 -10.48
C ARG A 144 -15.52 26.34 -9.42
N LYS A 145 -16.84 26.27 -9.60
CA LYS A 145 -17.73 25.44 -8.78
C LYS A 145 -17.27 24.00 -8.82
N ARG A 146 -17.01 23.40 -7.65
CA ARG A 146 -16.66 21.97 -7.51
C ARG A 146 -17.79 21.09 -8.07
N PRO A 147 -17.47 19.91 -8.66
CA PRO A 147 -18.46 18.99 -9.19
C PRO A 147 -19.38 18.48 -8.09
N ARG A 148 -20.62 18.12 -8.44
CA ARG A 148 -21.58 17.60 -7.46
C ARG A 148 -21.04 16.32 -6.79
N PRO A 149 -21.20 16.16 -5.47
CA PRO A 149 -20.72 14.97 -4.76
C PRO A 149 -21.50 13.73 -5.22
N ILE A 150 -20.83 12.57 -5.22
CA ILE A 150 -21.42 11.28 -5.60
C ILE A 150 -21.58 10.44 -4.33
N CYS A 151 -22.78 9.89 -4.10
CA CYS A 151 -23.00 9.02 -2.95
C CYS A 151 -22.24 7.69 -3.11
N THR A 152 -21.91 7.05 -1.98
CA THR A 152 -21.12 5.80 -1.96
C THR A 152 -21.75 4.70 -2.81
N GLY A 153 -23.08 4.56 -2.76
CA GLY A 153 -23.81 3.58 -3.56
C GLY A 153 -23.68 3.81 -5.07
N CYS A 154 -23.79 5.06 -5.53
CA CYS A 154 -23.60 5.39 -6.96
C CYS A 154 -22.15 5.23 -7.39
N PHE A 155 -21.19 5.61 -6.53
CA PHE A 155 -19.77 5.47 -6.79
C PHE A 155 -19.37 4.00 -7.02
N GLN A 156 -19.86 3.09 -6.17
CA GLN A 156 -19.58 1.65 -6.28
C GLN A 156 -20.09 1.02 -7.58
N VAL A 157 -21.19 1.52 -8.13
CA VAL A 157 -21.80 0.96 -9.35
C VAL A 157 -21.56 1.79 -10.60
N ALA A 158 -20.67 2.79 -10.51
CA ALA A 158 -20.42 3.77 -11.56
C ALA A 158 -21.71 4.40 -12.14
N GLY A 159 -22.72 4.59 -11.28
CA GLY A 159 -24.03 5.13 -11.65
C GLY A 159 -24.09 6.65 -11.59
N ALA A 160 -25.04 7.24 -12.33
CA ALA A 160 -25.30 8.68 -12.26
C ALA A 160 -25.93 9.06 -10.91
N CYS A 161 -25.31 10.01 -10.21
CA CYS A 161 -25.82 10.55 -8.95
C CYS A 161 -26.33 11.98 -9.15
N ASP A 162 -27.57 12.24 -8.76
CA ASP A 162 -28.18 13.58 -8.84
C ASP A 162 -27.78 14.50 -7.66
N GLY A 163 -27.09 13.93 -6.65
CA GLY A 163 -26.59 14.62 -5.48
C GLY A 163 -27.66 14.93 -4.43
N ARG A 164 -28.85 14.31 -4.47
CA ARG A 164 -29.94 14.51 -3.49
C ARG A 164 -29.76 13.64 -2.24
N SER A 165 -30.56 13.87 -1.19
CA SER A 165 -30.60 12.97 -0.01
C SER A 165 -30.97 11.52 -0.34
N VAL A 166 -31.79 11.32 -1.38
CA VAL A 166 -32.08 10.00 -1.97
C VAL A 166 -32.13 10.15 -3.48
N CYS A 167 -31.01 9.87 -4.15
CA CYS A 167 -30.91 9.87 -5.61
C CYS A 167 -31.78 8.78 -6.24
N SER A 168 -32.10 8.92 -7.52
CA SER A 168 -32.92 7.95 -8.27
C SER A 168 -32.36 6.51 -8.19
N VAL A 169 -31.04 6.34 -8.30
CA VAL A 169 -30.38 5.02 -8.25
C VAL A 169 -30.47 4.38 -6.86
N CYS A 170 -30.29 5.14 -5.78
CA CYS A 170 -30.43 4.62 -4.43
C CYS A 170 -31.91 4.37 -4.09
N ARG A 171 -32.82 5.21 -4.59
CA ARG A 171 -34.27 5.05 -4.43
C ARG A 171 -34.78 3.73 -5.00
N THR A 172 -34.40 3.40 -6.24
CA THR A 172 -34.84 2.14 -6.88
C THR A 172 -34.33 0.90 -6.14
N ARG A 173 -33.22 1.03 -5.41
CA ARG A 173 -32.63 -0.05 -4.60
C ARG A 173 -33.13 -0.07 -3.14
N GLY A 174 -33.95 0.89 -2.72
CA GLY A 174 -34.45 0.96 -1.35
C GLY A 174 -33.42 1.42 -0.32
N TYR A 175 -32.33 2.09 -0.73
CA TYR A 175 -31.29 2.61 0.17
C TYR A 175 -31.32 4.14 0.23
N ARG A 176 -30.79 4.72 1.31
CA ARG A 176 -30.50 6.17 1.40
C ARG A 176 -29.14 6.48 0.80
N CYS A 177 -28.95 7.71 0.31
CA CYS A 177 -27.62 8.13 -0.12
C CYS A 177 -26.75 8.43 1.09
N GLU A 178 -25.64 7.71 1.19
CA GLU A 178 -24.56 8.01 2.12
C GLU A 178 -23.45 8.75 1.38
N TYR A 179 -23.00 9.86 1.96
CA TYR A 179 -21.88 10.63 1.42
C TYR A 179 -20.70 10.55 2.39
N ASN A 180 -19.50 10.41 1.82
CA ASN A 180 -18.27 10.46 2.57
C ASN A 180 -17.69 11.86 2.48
N GLU A 181 -17.31 12.41 3.63
CA GLU A 181 -16.58 13.67 3.70
C GLU A 181 -15.20 13.53 3.03
N CYS A 182 -14.79 14.59 2.33
CA CYS A 182 -13.44 14.66 1.81
C CYS A 182 -12.45 14.74 2.97
N TRP A 183 -11.38 13.94 2.89
CA TRP A 183 -10.36 13.89 3.93
C TRP A 183 -9.63 15.24 4.08
N ASP A 184 -9.39 15.90 2.95
CA ASP A 184 -8.68 17.19 2.92
C ASP A 184 -9.62 18.38 3.17
N GLY A 185 -10.93 18.14 3.37
CA GLY A 185 -11.92 19.19 3.57
C GLY A 185 -11.89 20.25 2.46
N ASN A 186 -11.83 21.53 2.84
CA ASN A 186 -11.76 22.64 1.87
C ASN A 186 -10.40 22.74 1.15
N TYR A 187 -9.35 22.10 1.68
CA TYR A 187 -7.99 22.16 1.14
C TYR A 187 -7.71 21.12 0.06
N CYS A 188 -8.72 20.33 -0.34
CA CYS A 188 -8.53 19.32 -1.36
C CYS A 188 -8.17 19.97 -2.71
N ALA A 189 -6.97 19.64 -3.19
CA ALA A 189 -6.45 20.10 -4.47
C ALA A 189 -7.14 19.42 -5.67
N ASP A 190 -7.79 18.28 -5.46
CA ASP A 190 -8.48 17.57 -6.52
C ASP A 190 -9.85 18.21 -6.84
N MET A 191 -9.90 18.92 -7.96
CA MET A 191 -11.13 19.52 -8.49
C MET A 191 -12.13 18.50 -9.01
N LYS A 192 -11.74 17.23 -9.15
CA LYS A 192 -12.61 16.10 -9.51
C LYS A 192 -12.98 15.23 -8.31
N CYS A 193 -12.65 15.67 -7.08
CA CYS A 193 -12.99 14.91 -5.89
C CYS A 193 -14.51 14.70 -5.81
N THR A 194 -14.92 13.43 -5.77
CA THR A 194 -16.33 13.03 -5.70
C THR A 194 -16.86 12.99 -4.27
N ARG A 195 -15.98 13.18 -3.29
CA ARG A 195 -16.32 13.26 -1.87
C ARG A 195 -16.94 14.61 -1.54
N LEU A 196 -17.68 14.65 -0.44
CA LEU A 196 -18.39 15.83 0.01
C LEU A 196 -17.43 16.83 0.65
N HIS A 197 -17.39 18.07 0.14
CA HIS A 197 -16.66 19.18 0.74
C HIS A 197 -17.57 20.09 1.58
N PRO A 198 -17.05 20.76 2.63
CA PRO A 198 -17.83 21.67 3.46
C PRO A 198 -18.56 22.77 2.67
N GLU A 199 -17.92 23.35 1.64
CA GLU A 199 -18.51 24.38 0.78
C GLU A 199 -19.69 23.88 -0.07
N GLN A 200 -19.78 22.57 -0.29
CA GLN A 200 -20.88 21.95 -1.05
C GLN A 200 -22.10 21.65 -0.16
N TRP A 201 -21.97 21.91 1.13
CA TRP A 201 -23.02 21.73 2.13
C TRP A 201 -23.60 23.09 2.50
N SER A 202 -24.63 23.52 1.77
CA SER A 202 -25.54 24.56 2.23
C SER A 202 -26.39 23.94 3.34
N GLY A 203 -26.11 24.28 4.61
CA GLY A 203 -26.87 23.76 5.77
C GLY A 203 -28.39 24.00 5.69
N ASN A 204 -28.83 24.86 4.77
CA ASN A 204 -30.24 25.17 4.51
C ASN A 204 -30.94 24.19 3.57
N GLU A 205 -30.25 23.37 2.77
CA GLU A 205 -30.91 22.62 1.68
C GLU A 205 -31.31 21.17 2.02
N GLU A 206 -30.76 20.49 3.04
CA GLU A 206 -31.22 19.11 3.32
C GLU A 206 -30.83 18.54 4.71
N PRO A 207 -31.66 18.68 5.75
CA PRO A 207 -31.43 18.06 7.06
C PRO A 207 -31.52 16.51 7.07
N ARG A 208 -31.68 15.86 5.90
CA ARG A 208 -31.91 14.40 5.77
C ARG A 208 -30.76 13.61 5.17
N ARG A 209 -29.66 14.27 4.76
CA ARG A 209 -28.48 13.58 4.24
C ARG A 209 -27.72 12.92 5.38
N VAL A 210 -27.48 11.61 5.25
CA VAL A 210 -26.65 10.86 6.19
C VAL A 210 -25.20 11.05 5.77
N VAL A 211 -24.47 11.84 6.55
CA VAL A 211 -23.02 12.00 6.37
C VAL A 211 -22.33 11.03 7.31
N LYS A 212 -21.54 10.13 6.75
CA LYS A 212 -20.73 9.21 7.53
C LYS A 212 -19.45 9.94 7.93
N GLY A 213 -19.55 10.76 8.98
CA GLY A 213 -18.39 11.40 9.58
C GLY A 213 -17.40 10.32 10.03
N LYS A 214 -16.11 10.51 9.76
CA LYS A 214 -15.10 9.71 10.47
C LYS A 214 -15.16 10.17 11.91
N GLY A 215 -15.63 9.31 12.82
CA GLY A 215 -15.44 9.52 14.24
C GLY A 215 -13.97 9.78 14.49
N ARG A 216 -13.61 11.05 14.69
CA ARG A 216 -12.35 11.40 15.32
C ARG A 216 -12.51 10.92 16.74
N SER A 217 -12.00 9.72 17.03
CA SER A 217 -11.72 9.33 18.40
C SER A 217 -10.71 10.35 18.91
N SER A 218 -11.20 11.34 19.66
CA SER A 218 -10.39 12.30 20.39
C SER A 218 -9.54 11.60 21.44
#